data_AF-A0A538RMN2-F1
#
_entry.id   AF-A0A538RMN2-F1
#
_cell.length_a   1.000
_cell.length_b   1.000
_cell.length_c   1.000
_cell.angle_alpha   90.00
_cell.angle_beta   90.00
_cell.angle_gamma   90.00
#
_symmetry.space_group_name_H-M   'P 1'
#
loop_
_entity.id
_entity.type
_entity.pdbx_description
1 polymer ?
#
loop_
_entity_poly.entity_id
_entity_poly.type
_entity_poly.pdbx_seq_one_letter_code
_entity_poly.pdbx_strand_id
1 'polypeptide(L)'
;MLHPRKACALLILQPGKRLFWYLAMIVAAGVSLHETGSAARSEPPPLPPAEQAKANDAVLRSVIYLRSMQGIDGSWAAADKPHRLGYAALPGLTLMECGLPSSHSVIQKAEAFISQAAAKDGNTYDIALAILFLDRLSGTQSDLLQAMTEKKRIDKIIEVLAYRLIAGQTATGGWGYSCQVLDQQQHEQLKRALEARKVNRARLAPWLKNLAVFQDPDKLMVAKDPAKEKKPKKKNLEKKEPEGPQPDAGTDNSNTHFALLGLWVAQRHDVPVERTFKLVGKRFRSSQNPDGGWGYKYQLGGTAPKSQIGTSPAMTCTGLVGLAVERGLTPPEEVAGMPLAIKAATKLAVLAGSNSLLNHYIAARTLERALARDEEAKKRRDDPTIAKALQALSNFVGQPTGKTENIPIGDLYFMWALERVSMIYDLKTIG
;
A
#
# COMPACT_ATOMS: atom_id res chain seq x y z
N MET A 1 -76.39 30.50 -0.92
CA MET A 1 -75.71 31.80 -0.76
C MET A 1 -74.37 31.75 -1.50
N LEU A 2 -73.99 32.86 -2.13
CA LEU A 2 -73.07 33.03 -3.27
C LEU A 2 -71.55 32.74 -3.05
N HIS A 3 -70.83 32.43 -4.14
CA HIS A 3 -69.39 32.67 -4.43
C HIS A 3 -69.19 34.10 -5.03
N PRO A 4 -68.00 34.73 -5.31
CA PRO A 4 -66.55 34.41 -5.10
C PRO A 4 -65.59 35.65 -4.78
N ARG A 5 -64.24 35.42 -4.84
CA ARG A 5 -63.08 36.33 -5.22
C ARG A 5 -62.32 37.27 -4.21
N LYS A 6 -60.99 37.02 -4.15
CA LYS A 6 -59.77 37.90 -4.17
C LYS A 6 -59.56 39.02 -3.13
N ALA A 7 -58.41 39.01 -2.42
CA ALA A 7 -57.32 40.01 -2.56
C ALA A 7 -56.13 39.77 -1.60
N CYS A 8 -54.95 40.18 -2.08
CA CYS A 8 -53.61 40.17 -1.48
C CYS A 8 -53.48 40.86 -0.11
N ALA A 9 -52.55 40.37 0.72
CA ALA A 9 -51.75 41.23 1.62
C ALA A 9 -50.31 40.69 1.68
N LEU A 10 -49.44 41.42 0.98
CA LEU A 10 -48.00 41.26 0.93
C LEU A 10 -47.41 41.78 2.25
N LEU A 11 -46.98 40.90 3.17
CA LEU A 11 -46.24 41.32 4.36
C LEU A 11 -44.76 41.50 3.99
N ILE A 12 -44.43 42.74 3.63
CA ILE A 12 -43.07 43.23 3.44
C ILE A 12 -42.35 43.17 4.79
N LEU A 13 -41.54 42.14 5.01
CA LEU A 13 -40.59 42.08 6.12
C LEU A 13 -39.24 42.65 5.66
N GLN A 14 -38.79 43.71 6.32
CA GLN A 14 -37.57 44.43 5.99
C GLN A 14 -36.29 43.55 6.10
N PRO A 15 -35.25 43.82 5.30
CA PRO A 15 -34.09 42.93 5.11
C PRO A 15 -33.23 42.70 6.37
N GLY A 16 -33.29 43.59 7.36
CA GLY A 16 -32.39 43.58 8.51
C GLY A 16 -32.70 42.55 9.62
N LYS A 17 -33.92 41.98 9.66
CA LYS A 17 -34.33 41.08 10.76
C LYS A 17 -34.14 39.58 10.46
N ARG A 18 -33.76 39.20 9.24
CA ARG A 18 -33.43 37.80 8.88
C ARG A 18 -32.03 37.38 9.32
N LEU A 19 -31.09 38.32 9.42
CA LEU A 19 -29.71 38.03 9.82
C LEU A 19 -29.60 37.68 11.32
N PHE A 20 -30.45 38.29 12.16
CA PHE A 20 -30.43 38.08 13.62
C PHE A 20 -30.99 36.71 14.04
N TRP A 21 -31.96 36.16 13.30
CA TRP A 21 -32.50 34.81 13.55
C TRP A 21 -31.57 33.70 13.08
N TYR A 22 -30.78 33.91 12.02
CA TYR A 22 -29.77 32.95 11.58
C TYR A 22 -28.52 32.94 12.49
N LEU A 23 -28.11 34.09 13.05
CA LEU A 23 -27.02 34.14 14.04
C LEU A 23 -27.40 33.52 15.40
N ALA A 24 -28.66 33.65 15.84
CA ALA A 24 -29.13 33.05 17.08
C ALA A 24 -29.12 31.49 17.03
N MET A 25 -29.39 30.89 15.87
CA MET A 25 -29.29 29.44 15.66
C MET A 25 -27.83 28.95 15.61
N ILE A 26 -26.88 29.81 15.25
CA ILE A 26 -25.44 29.48 15.22
C ILE A 26 -24.83 29.56 16.64
N VAL A 27 -25.32 30.46 17.50
CA VAL A 27 -24.85 30.57 18.90
C VAL A 27 -25.48 29.50 19.80
N ALA A 28 -26.71 29.05 19.54
CA ALA A 28 -27.34 27.95 20.28
C ALA A 28 -26.78 26.55 19.93
N ALA A 29 -26.09 26.40 18.80
CA ALA A 29 -25.29 25.20 18.48
C ALA A 29 -23.83 25.29 18.99
N GLY A 30 -23.47 26.40 19.64
CA GLY A 30 -22.11 26.70 20.11
C GLY A 30 -21.77 26.27 21.54
N VAL A 31 -22.68 25.59 22.25
CA VAL A 31 -22.45 25.11 23.63
C VAL A 31 -22.79 23.64 23.75
N SER A 32 -21.97 22.80 23.11
CA SER A 32 -21.55 21.48 23.62
C SER A 32 -20.50 20.91 22.67
N LEU A 33 -19.42 21.68 22.44
CA LEU A 33 -18.17 21.11 21.98
C LEU A 33 -17.50 20.49 23.21
N HIS A 34 -17.97 19.30 23.59
CA HIS A 34 -17.00 18.35 24.13
C HIS A 34 -15.99 18.15 23.02
N GLU A 35 -14.76 18.59 23.28
CA GLU A 35 -13.60 18.23 22.49
C GLU A 35 -13.52 16.70 22.44
N THR A 36 -14.16 16.08 21.45
CA THR A 36 -13.65 14.83 20.91
C THR A 36 -12.42 15.21 20.09
N GLY A 37 -11.36 15.59 20.81
CA GLY A 37 -10.02 15.56 20.24
C GLY A 37 -9.87 14.20 19.57
N SER A 38 -9.37 14.21 18.34
CA SER A 38 -8.84 13.02 17.69
C SER A 38 -8.07 12.26 18.76
N ALA A 39 -8.59 11.11 19.20
CA ALA A 39 -7.96 10.35 20.26
C ALA A 39 -6.51 10.15 19.84
N ALA A 40 -5.59 10.78 20.57
CA ALA A 40 -4.18 10.53 20.39
C ALA A 40 -4.00 9.02 20.48
N ARG A 41 -3.25 8.45 19.52
CA ARG A 41 -2.80 7.05 19.52
C ARG A 41 -2.52 6.63 20.95
N SER A 42 -3.35 5.77 21.53
CA SER A 42 -3.00 5.15 22.80
C SER A 42 -1.91 4.15 22.46
N GLU A 43 -0.64 4.51 22.69
CA GLU A 43 0.44 3.54 22.62
C GLU A 43 0.05 2.33 23.47
N PRO A 44 0.22 1.09 22.96
CA PRO A 44 -0.04 -0.09 23.76
C PRO A 44 0.78 0.00 25.06
N PRO A 45 0.20 -0.38 26.20
CA PRO A 45 0.92 -0.32 27.47
C PRO A 45 2.21 -1.14 27.36
N PRO A 46 3.34 -0.65 27.89
CA PRO A 46 4.59 -1.37 27.85
C PRO A 46 4.44 -2.71 28.58
N LEU A 47 5.21 -3.72 28.14
CA LEU A 47 5.24 -5.01 28.81
C LEU A 47 5.65 -4.85 30.30
N PRO A 48 5.18 -5.73 31.19
CA PRO A 48 5.71 -5.80 32.56
C PRO A 48 7.24 -5.83 32.55
N PRO A 49 7.94 -5.16 33.50
CA PRO A 49 9.39 -5.00 33.44
C PRO A 49 10.19 -6.30 33.26
N ALA A 50 9.74 -7.40 33.89
CA ALA A 50 10.36 -8.70 33.75
C ALA A 50 10.22 -9.29 32.33
N GLU A 51 9.05 -9.11 31.70
CA GLU A 51 8.81 -9.55 30.33
C GLU A 51 9.58 -8.68 29.33
N GLN A 52 9.61 -7.36 29.57
CA GLN A 52 10.41 -6.43 28.77
C GLN A 52 11.91 -6.79 28.83
N ALA A 53 12.43 -7.17 29.99
CA ALA A 53 13.81 -7.62 30.14
C ALA A 53 14.09 -8.90 29.33
N LYS A 54 13.19 -9.89 29.35
CA LYS A 54 13.30 -11.10 28.53
C LYS A 54 13.29 -10.77 27.03
N ALA A 55 12.42 -9.85 26.60
CA ALA A 55 12.37 -9.39 25.20
C ALA A 55 13.68 -8.70 24.78
N ASN A 56 14.21 -7.81 25.62
CA ASN A 56 15.48 -7.12 25.36
C ASN A 56 16.67 -8.10 25.27
N ASP A 57 16.70 -9.12 26.15
CA ASP A 57 17.72 -10.17 26.10
C ASP A 57 17.64 -11.00 24.80
N ALA A 58 16.43 -11.34 24.34
CA ALA A 58 16.24 -12.04 23.07
C ALA A 58 16.74 -11.20 21.88
N VAL A 59 16.46 -9.89 21.88
CA VAL A 59 16.98 -8.93 20.88
C VAL A 59 18.50 -8.85 20.93
N LEU A 60 19.10 -8.78 22.12
CA LEU A 60 20.56 -8.72 22.25
C LEU A 60 21.22 -9.99 21.70
N ARG A 61 20.67 -11.18 22.03
CA ARG A 61 21.17 -12.45 21.51
C ARG A 61 21.05 -12.55 19.99
N SER A 62 19.95 -12.07 19.41
CA SER A 62 19.78 -12.06 17.95
C SER A 62 20.78 -11.13 17.26
N VAL A 63 21.04 -9.94 17.84
CA VAL A 63 22.07 -9.01 17.34
C VAL A 63 23.46 -9.64 17.37
N ILE A 64 23.83 -10.30 18.47
CA ILE A 64 25.12 -11.00 18.59
C ILE A 64 25.24 -12.08 17.52
N TYR A 65 24.23 -12.94 17.40
CA TYR A 65 24.20 -14.03 16.44
C TYR A 65 24.30 -13.53 14.99
N LEU A 66 23.47 -12.57 14.59
CA LEU A 66 23.48 -12.05 13.23
C LEU A 66 24.83 -11.42 12.90
N ARG A 67 25.44 -10.67 13.82
CA ARG A 67 26.77 -10.08 13.61
C ARG A 67 27.85 -11.15 13.44
N SER A 68 27.80 -12.26 14.17
CA SER A 68 28.80 -13.33 14.04
C SER A 68 28.67 -14.16 12.76
N MET A 69 27.51 -14.09 12.09
CA MET A 69 27.21 -14.88 10.90
C MET A 69 27.46 -14.14 9.57
N GLN A 70 27.73 -12.83 9.58
CA GLN A 70 27.96 -12.09 8.35
C GLN A 70 29.27 -12.54 7.67
N GLY A 71 29.20 -12.84 6.37
CA GLY A 71 30.38 -13.08 5.55
C GLY A 71 31.28 -11.85 5.44
N ILE A 72 32.54 -12.06 5.07
CA ILE A 72 33.52 -10.97 4.94
C ILE A 72 33.11 -9.91 3.90
N ASP A 73 32.36 -10.33 2.89
CA ASP A 73 31.87 -9.47 1.80
C ASP A 73 30.56 -8.74 2.12
N GLY A 74 29.96 -8.98 3.30
CA GLY A 74 28.78 -8.26 3.77
C GLY A 74 27.45 -8.99 3.59
N SER A 75 27.41 -10.13 2.89
CA SER A 75 26.20 -10.97 2.79
C SER A 75 26.20 -12.08 3.86
N TRP A 76 25.02 -12.53 4.29
CA TRP A 76 24.86 -13.71 5.13
C TRP A 76 24.76 -15.02 4.34
N ALA A 77 24.73 -14.95 3.01
CA ALA A 77 24.78 -16.11 2.15
C ALA A 77 26.22 -16.37 1.67
N ALA A 78 26.63 -17.65 1.66
CA ALA A 78 27.87 -18.08 1.04
C ALA A 78 27.90 -17.71 -0.46
N ALA A 79 29.11 -17.58 -1.02
CA ALA A 79 29.33 -17.04 -2.37
C ALA A 79 28.66 -17.85 -3.49
N ASP A 80 28.46 -19.15 -3.29
CA ASP A 80 27.85 -20.09 -4.24
C ASP A 80 26.31 -20.15 -4.12
N LYS A 81 25.71 -19.47 -3.14
CA LYS A 81 24.27 -19.53 -2.88
C LYS A 81 23.51 -18.43 -3.63
N PRO A 82 22.27 -18.70 -4.06
CA PRO A 82 21.40 -17.68 -4.63
C PRO A 82 20.95 -16.68 -3.55
N HIS A 83 20.23 -15.64 -3.98
CA HIS A 83 19.60 -14.65 -3.11
C HIS A 83 20.55 -13.82 -2.23
N ARG A 84 21.82 -13.69 -2.63
CA ARG A 84 22.83 -13.02 -1.81
C ARG A 84 22.48 -11.56 -1.49
N LEU A 85 21.79 -10.87 -2.41
CA LEU A 85 21.33 -9.50 -2.20
C LEU A 85 20.23 -9.44 -1.12
N GLY A 86 19.24 -10.35 -1.15
CA GLY A 86 18.24 -10.48 -0.10
C GLY A 86 18.85 -10.89 1.26
N TYR A 87 19.83 -11.79 1.25
CA TYR A 87 20.58 -12.20 2.45
C TYR A 87 21.54 -11.13 3.00
N ALA A 88 21.88 -10.09 2.24
CA ALA A 88 22.53 -8.90 2.79
C ALA A 88 21.48 -7.94 3.38
N ALA A 89 20.38 -7.73 2.66
CA ALA A 89 19.37 -6.73 3.00
C ALA A 89 18.53 -7.10 4.23
N LEU A 90 17.99 -8.32 4.33
CA LEU A 90 17.08 -8.68 5.42
C LEU A 90 17.78 -8.72 6.80
N PRO A 91 18.93 -9.40 6.98
CA PRO A 91 19.65 -9.33 8.26
C PRO A 91 20.15 -7.93 8.59
N GLY A 92 20.64 -7.18 7.58
CA GLY A 92 21.05 -5.79 7.76
C GLY A 92 19.91 -4.88 8.23
N LEU A 93 18.72 -5.02 7.64
CA LEU A 93 17.51 -4.30 8.04
C LEU A 93 17.11 -4.70 9.46
N THR A 94 17.10 -6.00 9.75
CA THR A 94 16.78 -6.54 11.09
C THR A 94 17.68 -5.94 12.16
N LEU A 95 18.99 -5.85 11.91
CA LEU A 95 19.94 -5.24 12.85
C LEU A 95 19.64 -3.76 13.11
N MET A 96 19.27 -2.99 12.08
CA MET A 96 18.86 -1.59 12.25
C MET A 96 17.55 -1.45 13.03
N GLU A 97 16.58 -2.34 12.80
CA GLU A 97 15.33 -2.40 13.58
C GLU A 97 15.58 -2.82 15.05
N CYS A 98 16.61 -3.62 15.31
CA CYS A 98 17.10 -3.91 16.67
C CYS A 98 17.91 -2.76 17.29
N GLY A 99 18.04 -1.61 16.61
CA GLY A 99 18.67 -0.40 17.14
C GLY A 99 20.16 -0.23 16.85
N LEU A 100 20.77 -1.07 16.00
CA LEU A 100 22.14 -0.79 15.55
C LEU A 100 22.18 0.48 14.69
N PRO A 101 23.13 1.40 14.95
CA PRO A 101 23.26 2.60 14.14
C PRO A 101 23.74 2.24 12.73
N SER A 102 23.33 3.03 11.74
CA SER A 102 23.74 2.82 10.34
C SER A 102 25.25 2.88 10.13
N SER A 103 25.97 3.63 10.97
CA SER A 103 27.44 3.73 10.96
C SER A 103 28.16 2.46 11.44
N HIS A 104 27.44 1.50 12.03
CA HIS A 104 28.07 0.26 12.49
C HIS A 104 28.63 -0.55 11.32
N SER A 105 29.83 -1.11 11.48
CA SER A 105 30.58 -1.79 10.40
C SER A 105 29.79 -2.93 9.71
N VAL A 106 29.04 -3.73 10.47
CA VAL A 106 28.15 -4.78 9.94
C VAL A 106 27.10 -4.23 8.94
N ILE A 107 26.55 -3.04 9.19
CA ILE A 107 25.56 -2.38 8.33
C ILE A 107 26.24 -1.81 7.09
N GLN A 108 27.38 -1.15 7.27
CA GLN A 108 28.18 -0.59 6.18
C GLN A 108 28.66 -1.68 5.20
N LYS A 109 29.01 -2.86 5.69
CA LYS A 109 29.36 -4.01 4.82
C LYS A 109 28.15 -4.51 4.02
N ALA A 110 26.98 -4.62 4.66
CA ALA A 110 25.75 -5.03 3.97
C ALA A 110 25.35 -4.04 2.89
N GLU A 111 25.42 -2.74 3.20
CA GLU A 111 25.23 -1.64 2.26
C GLU A 111 26.19 -1.75 1.06
N ALA A 112 27.49 -1.89 1.33
CA ALA A 112 28.50 -1.96 0.28
C ALA A 112 28.26 -3.15 -0.66
N PHE A 113 27.81 -4.29 -0.13
CA PHE A 113 27.42 -5.45 -0.92
C PHE A 113 26.18 -5.16 -1.79
N ILE A 114 25.12 -4.62 -1.19
CA ILE A 114 23.86 -4.30 -1.88
C ILE A 114 24.13 -3.33 -3.02
N SER A 115 24.92 -2.29 -2.79
CA SER A 115 25.25 -1.28 -3.79
C SER A 115 25.99 -1.85 -5.01
N GLN A 116 26.80 -2.88 -4.83
CA GLN A 116 27.50 -3.56 -5.93
C GLN A 116 26.61 -4.56 -6.67
N ALA A 117 25.72 -5.24 -5.95
CA ALA A 117 24.89 -6.32 -6.49
C ALA A 117 23.56 -5.81 -7.11
N ALA A 118 23.03 -4.68 -6.66
CA ALA A 118 21.70 -4.16 -7.02
C ALA A 118 21.47 -4.00 -8.52
N ALA A 119 22.50 -3.65 -9.29
CA ALA A 119 22.36 -3.46 -10.73
C ALA A 119 22.01 -4.76 -11.48
N LYS A 120 22.36 -5.93 -10.93
CA LYS A 120 22.29 -7.23 -11.62
C LYS A 120 21.20 -8.16 -11.09
N ASP A 121 20.67 -7.91 -9.90
CA ASP A 121 19.71 -8.81 -9.27
C ASP A 121 18.28 -8.61 -9.81
N GLY A 122 17.65 -9.70 -10.22
CA GLY A 122 16.28 -9.70 -10.72
C GLY A 122 15.27 -10.35 -9.79
N ASN A 123 15.66 -10.91 -8.64
CA ASN A 123 14.74 -11.66 -7.79
C ASN A 123 13.83 -10.72 -7.01
N THR A 124 12.53 -10.98 -7.03
CA THR A 124 11.52 -10.08 -6.46
C THR A 124 11.69 -9.86 -4.95
N TYR A 125 12.00 -10.92 -4.19
CA TYR A 125 12.30 -10.80 -2.76
C TYR A 125 13.55 -9.95 -2.51
N ASP A 126 14.62 -10.22 -3.24
CA ASP A 126 15.91 -9.60 -3.01
C ASP A 126 15.82 -8.09 -3.26
N ILE A 127 15.28 -7.69 -4.42
CA ILE A 127 15.15 -6.27 -4.76
C ILE A 127 14.18 -5.54 -3.83
N ALA A 128 13.09 -6.18 -3.39
CA ALA A 128 12.17 -5.57 -2.42
C ALA A 128 12.82 -5.36 -1.05
N LEU A 129 13.56 -6.35 -0.55
CA LEU A 129 14.29 -6.28 0.72
C LEU A 129 15.40 -5.23 0.66
N ALA A 130 16.13 -5.14 -0.45
CA ALA A 130 17.15 -4.10 -0.62
C ALA A 130 16.54 -2.69 -0.60
N ILE A 131 15.38 -2.48 -1.22
CA ILE A 131 14.68 -1.18 -1.13
C ILE A 131 14.34 -0.84 0.32
N LEU A 132 13.78 -1.78 1.09
CA LEU A 132 13.46 -1.58 2.51
C LEU A 132 14.71 -1.25 3.35
N PHE A 133 15.81 -1.97 3.14
CA PHE A 133 17.09 -1.71 3.79
C PHE A 133 17.62 -0.30 3.47
N LEU A 134 17.61 0.07 2.19
CA LEU A 134 18.15 1.34 1.71
C LEU A 134 17.32 2.54 2.17
N ASP A 135 15.98 2.45 2.15
CA ASP A 135 15.08 3.47 2.72
C ASP A 135 15.42 3.70 4.19
N ARG A 136 15.51 2.61 4.98
CA ARG A 136 15.84 2.67 6.41
C ARG A 136 17.21 3.27 6.68
N LEU A 137 18.20 2.99 5.83
CA LEU A 137 19.56 3.52 5.91
C LEU A 137 19.61 5.03 5.59
N SER A 138 18.79 5.49 4.65
CA SER A 138 18.76 6.91 4.23
C SER A 138 18.26 7.85 5.33
N GLY A 139 17.44 7.36 6.26
CA GLY A 139 16.82 8.14 7.33
C GLY A 139 17.66 8.37 8.59
N THR A 140 18.91 7.88 8.66
CA THR A 140 19.68 7.80 9.92
C THR A 140 20.96 8.63 9.95
N GLN A 141 21.19 9.52 8.99
CA GLN A 141 22.44 10.29 8.92
C GLN A 141 22.35 11.64 9.64
N SER A 142 23.34 11.94 10.49
CA SER A 142 23.38 13.15 11.32
C SER A 142 24.15 14.33 10.71
N ASP A 143 25.08 14.08 9.79
CA ASP A 143 25.83 15.14 9.08
C ASP A 143 25.10 15.53 7.79
N LEU A 144 24.75 16.81 7.63
CA LEU A 144 23.89 17.29 6.55
C LEU A 144 24.49 17.10 5.15
N LEU A 145 25.79 17.33 4.94
CA LEU A 145 26.37 17.29 3.60
C LEU A 145 26.65 15.85 3.14
N GLN A 146 27.15 15.02 4.06
CA GLN A 146 27.31 13.60 3.81
C GLN A 146 25.95 12.93 3.62
N ALA A 147 24.95 13.30 4.44
CA ALA A 147 23.56 12.86 4.28
C ALA A 147 23.01 13.19 2.90
N MET A 148 23.23 14.39 2.37
CA MET A 148 22.72 14.74 1.04
C MET A 148 23.37 13.93 -0.09
N THR A 149 24.69 13.71 -0.02
CA THR A 149 25.42 12.97 -1.06
C THR A 149 25.04 11.49 -1.04
N GLU A 150 25.01 10.91 0.15
CA GLU A 150 24.73 9.50 0.35
C GLU A 150 23.25 9.19 0.11
N LYS A 151 22.34 10.06 0.56
CA LYS A 151 20.92 9.97 0.19
C LYS A 151 20.74 9.98 -1.31
N LYS A 152 21.39 10.89 -2.06
CA LYS A 152 21.27 10.93 -3.52
C LYS A 152 21.77 9.64 -4.19
N ARG A 153 22.79 9.00 -3.63
CA ARG A 153 23.30 7.71 -4.12
C ARG A 153 22.29 6.59 -3.84
N ILE A 154 21.76 6.54 -2.62
CA ILE A 154 20.74 5.59 -2.19
C ILE A 154 19.45 5.75 -3.00
N ASP A 155 18.98 6.98 -3.19
CA ASP A 155 17.78 7.32 -3.98
C ASP A 155 17.88 6.72 -5.39
N LYS A 156 19.05 6.83 -6.04
CA LYS A 156 19.27 6.25 -7.38
C LYS A 156 19.19 4.72 -7.38
N ILE A 157 19.71 4.06 -6.35
CA ILE A 157 19.64 2.59 -6.25
C ILE A 157 18.19 2.17 -6.02
N ILE A 158 17.49 2.81 -5.09
CA ILE A 158 16.06 2.57 -4.84
C ILE A 158 15.25 2.80 -6.11
N GLU A 159 15.50 3.89 -6.85
CA GLU A 159 14.84 4.17 -8.11
C GLU A 159 15.01 3.00 -9.10
N VAL A 160 16.24 2.57 -9.37
CA VAL A 160 16.51 1.45 -10.29
C VAL A 160 15.79 0.16 -9.87
N LEU A 161 15.84 -0.19 -8.58
CA LEU A 161 15.18 -1.39 -8.06
C LEU A 161 13.65 -1.29 -8.10
N ALA A 162 13.10 -0.12 -7.78
CA ALA A 162 11.66 0.11 -7.76
C ALA A 162 11.08 0.12 -9.18
N TYR A 163 11.75 0.75 -10.13
CA TYR A 163 11.37 0.70 -11.55
C TYR A 163 11.44 -0.72 -12.11
N ARG A 164 12.40 -1.53 -11.65
CA ARG A 164 12.46 -2.97 -11.95
C ARG A 164 11.24 -3.73 -11.41
N LEU A 165 10.82 -3.46 -10.17
CA LEU A 165 9.57 -4.00 -9.61
C LEU A 165 8.35 -3.56 -10.42
N ILE A 166 8.23 -2.28 -10.77
CA ILE A 166 7.10 -1.77 -11.56
C ILE A 166 7.02 -2.46 -12.93
N ALA A 167 8.16 -2.62 -13.61
CA ALA A 167 8.24 -3.35 -14.88
C ALA A 167 7.90 -4.84 -14.73
N GLY A 168 8.27 -5.45 -13.60
CA GLY A 168 8.00 -6.84 -13.29
C GLY A 168 6.55 -7.16 -12.90
N GLN A 169 5.69 -6.15 -12.71
CA GLN A 169 4.29 -6.38 -12.38
C GLN A 169 3.54 -7.02 -13.55
N THR A 170 2.83 -8.11 -13.28
CA THR A 170 2.13 -8.89 -14.31
C THR A 170 0.68 -8.42 -14.50
N ALA A 171 0.01 -8.98 -15.52
CA ALA A 171 -1.41 -8.75 -15.79
C ALA A 171 -2.35 -9.18 -14.64
N THR A 172 -1.88 -10.03 -13.72
CA THR A 172 -2.62 -10.42 -12.51
C THR A 172 -2.53 -9.36 -11.39
N GLY A 173 -1.86 -8.23 -11.64
CA GLY A 173 -1.59 -7.18 -10.65
C GLY A 173 -0.58 -7.57 -9.57
N GLY A 174 -0.05 -8.80 -9.62
CA GLY A 174 0.97 -9.32 -8.71
C GLY A 174 2.29 -9.67 -9.39
N TRP A 175 3.19 -10.24 -8.61
CA TRP A 175 4.56 -10.59 -9.02
C TRP A 175 4.82 -12.10 -8.95
N GLY A 176 5.70 -12.56 -9.84
CA GLY A 176 6.38 -13.85 -9.72
C GLY A 176 7.71 -13.69 -8.96
N TYR A 177 8.61 -14.65 -9.11
CA TYR A 177 9.90 -14.67 -8.41
C TYR A 177 10.99 -13.80 -9.04
N SER A 178 10.78 -13.34 -10.27
CA SER A 178 11.80 -12.62 -11.02
C SER A 178 11.21 -11.43 -11.77
N CYS A 179 12.00 -10.37 -11.83
CA CYS A 179 11.77 -9.15 -12.58
C CYS A 179 12.92 -9.00 -13.59
N GLN A 180 12.59 -8.59 -14.80
CA GLN A 180 13.58 -8.32 -15.82
C GLN A 180 14.51 -7.18 -15.37
N VAL A 181 15.83 -7.40 -15.41
CA VAL A 181 16.80 -6.33 -15.21
C VAL A 181 16.71 -5.36 -16.40
N LEU A 182 16.44 -4.08 -16.09
CA LEU A 182 16.32 -3.02 -17.08
C LEU A 182 17.70 -2.44 -17.40
N ASP A 183 17.97 -2.22 -18.68
CA ASP A 183 19.09 -1.39 -19.09
C ASP A 183 18.79 0.11 -18.85
N GLN A 184 19.81 0.97 -19.04
CA GLN A 184 19.66 2.41 -18.81
C GLN A 184 18.59 3.04 -19.71
N GLN A 185 18.48 2.60 -20.97
CA GLN A 185 17.51 3.16 -21.90
C GLN A 185 16.08 2.77 -21.51
N GLN A 186 15.86 1.51 -21.13
CA GLN A 186 14.59 1.00 -20.64
C GLN A 186 14.17 1.70 -19.35
N HIS A 187 15.09 1.86 -18.40
CA HIS A 187 14.85 2.60 -17.16
C HIS A 187 14.35 4.02 -17.45
N GLU A 188 15.09 4.78 -18.26
CA GLU A 188 14.74 6.16 -18.63
C GLU A 188 13.41 6.27 -19.39
N GLN A 189 13.12 5.31 -20.27
CA GLN A 189 11.86 5.26 -21.00
C GLN A 189 10.67 5.01 -20.06
N LEU A 190 10.82 4.07 -19.11
CA LEU A 190 9.78 3.77 -18.13
C LEU A 190 9.56 4.95 -17.17
N LYS A 191 10.63 5.57 -16.68
CA LYS A 191 10.62 6.78 -15.85
C LYS A 191 9.83 7.90 -16.49
N ARG A 192 10.23 8.32 -17.69
CA ARG A 192 9.53 9.38 -18.43
C ARG A 192 8.06 9.05 -18.69
N ALA A 193 7.74 7.78 -18.90
CA ALA A 193 6.37 7.34 -19.15
C ALA A 193 5.50 7.39 -17.89
N LEU A 194 6.04 7.06 -16.71
CA LEU A 194 5.30 7.11 -15.43
C LEU A 194 5.18 8.54 -14.87
N GLU A 195 6.20 9.37 -15.02
CA GLU A 195 6.19 10.78 -14.59
C GLU A 195 5.32 11.68 -15.47
N ALA A 196 4.92 11.21 -16.65
CA ALA A 196 4.05 11.97 -17.54
C ALA A 196 2.67 12.19 -16.89
N ARG A 197 2.28 13.47 -16.74
CA ARG A 197 0.96 13.89 -16.22
C ARG A 197 -0.22 13.16 -16.86
N LYS A 198 -0.11 12.81 -18.15
CA LYS A 198 -1.08 11.96 -18.86
C LYS A 198 -0.33 10.99 -19.76
N VAL A 199 -0.50 9.69 -19.51
CA VAL A 199 0.07 8.65 -20.37
C VAL A 199 -0.68 8.61 -21.70
N ASN A 200 0.05 8.82 -22.79
CA ASN A 200 -0.43 8.59 -24.15
C ASN A 200 0.15 7.27 -24.66
N ARG A 201 -0.67 6.20 -24.62
CA ARG A 201 -0.26 4.85 -25.00
C ARG A 201 0.27 4.75 -26.45
N ALA A 202 -0.21 5.60 -27.37
CA ALA A 202 0.27 5.60 -28.75
C ALA A 202 1.74 6.03 -28.87
N ARG A 203 2.20 6.90 -27.96
CA ARG A 203 3.57 7.45 -27.92
C ARG A 203 4.55 6.62 -27.10
N LEU A 204 4.09 5.59 -26.41
CA LEU A 204 4.98 4.71 -25.64
C LEU A 204 5.90 3.90 -26.58
N ALA A 205 7.10 3.60 -26.11
CA ALA A 205 7.97 2.62 -26.76
C ALA A 205 7.25 1.25 -26.87
N PRO A 206 7.52 0.42 -27.90
CA PRO A 206 6.80 -0.83 -28.10
C PRO A 206 6.78 -1.75 -26.87
N TRP A 207 7.91 -1.92 -26.18
CA TRP A 207 7.98 -2.79 -24.99
C TRP A 207 7.16 -2.26 -23.81
N LEU A 208 7.10 -0.93 -23.60
CA LEU A 208 6.29 -0.32 -22.54
C LEU A 208 4.79 -0.60 -22.72
N LYS A 209 4.31 -0.74 -23.96
CA LYS A 209 2.89 -1.04 -24.23
C LYS A 209 2.48 -2.40 -23.65
N ASN A 210 3.42 -3.32 -23.46
CA ASN A 210 3.17 -4.65 -22.96
C ASN A 210 3.20 -4.73 -21.43
N LEU A 211 3.75 -3.74 -20.73
CA LEU A 211 3.78 -3.72 -19.27
C LEU A 211 2.38 -3.52 -18.68
N ALA A 212 2.06 -4.28 -17.62
CA ALA A 212 0.75 -4.23 -16.97
C ALA A 212 0.40 -2.82 -16.45
N VAL A 213 1.40 -2.08 -15.94
CA VAL A 213 1.26 -0.71 -15.40
C VAL A 213 0.70 0.32 -16.42
N PHE A 214 0.78 0.02 -17.72
CA PHE A 214 0.23 0.86 -18.80
C PHE A 214 -1.00 0.25 -19.49
N GLN A 215 -1.51 -0.87 -18.97
CA GLN A 215 -2.76 -1.47 -19.41
C GLN A 215 -3.92 -1.00 -18.53
N ASP A 216 -5.13 -1.23 -19.03
CA ASP A 216 -6.36 -0.91 -18.32
C ASP A 216 -6.62 -1.98 -17.24
N PRO A 217 -6.63 -1.64 -15.94
CA PRO A 217 -6.87 -2.59 -14.86
C PRO A 217 -8.16 -3.41 -15.01
N ASP A 218 -9.20 -2.85 -15.63
CA ASP A 218 -10.47 -3.54 -15.81
C ASP A 218 -10.45 -4.55 -16.97
N LYS A 219 -9.50 -4.39 -17.90
CA LYS A 219 -9.25 -5.34 -19.00
C LYS A 219 -8.19 -6.36 -18.64
N LEU A 220 -7.33 -6.02 -17.69
CA LEU A 220 -6.43 -6.96 -17.04
C LEU A 220 -7.25 -7.94 -16.18
N MET A 221 -6.73 -9.15 -16.00
CA MET A 221 -7.38 -10.23 -15.23
C MET A 221 -8.56 -10.92 -15.92
N VAL A 222 -8.88 -10.60 -17.18
CA VAL A 222 -9.76 -11.42 -18.05
C VAL A 222 -8.93 -12.54 -18.70
N ALA A 223 -8.40 -13.45 -17.91
CA ALA A 223 -7.87 -14.71 -18.44
C ALA A 223 -8.97 -15.76 -18.31
N LYS A 224 -9.60 -16.13 -19.44
CA LYS A 224 -10.43 -17.34 -19.48
C LYS A 224 -9.54 -18.54 -19.17
N ASP A 225 -9.99 -19.33 -18.21
CA ASP A 225 -9.40 -20.60 -17.77
C ASP A 225 -8.82 -21.41 -18.96
N PRO A 226 -7.49 -21.52 -19.11
CA PRO A 226 -6.87 -22.29 -20.19
C PRO A 226 -7.16 -23.79 -20.09
N ALA A 227 -7.75 -24.27 -18.98
CA ALA A 227 -8.20 -25.66 -18.86
C ALA A 227 -9.48 -25.98 -19.68
N LYS A 228 -10.19 -24.95 -20.19
CA LYS A 228 -11.42 -25.13 -20.99
C LYS A 228 -11.23 -25.01 -22.50
N GLU A 229 -10.06 -24.60 -22.97
CA GLU A 229 -9.72 -24.70 -24.39
C GLU A 229 -9.11 -26.07 -24.69
N LYS A 230 -9.80 -26.86 -25.52
CA LYS A 230 -9.34 -28.17 -25.99
C LYS A 230 -7.93 -28.03 -26.57
N LYS A 231 -6.93 -28.61 -25.91
CA LYS A 231 -5.53 -28.65 -26.39
C LYS A 231 -5.50 -29.12 -27.85
N PRO A 232 -4.97 -28.33 -28.81
CA PRO A 232 -4.71 -28.82 -30.15
C PRO A 232 -3.59 -29.88 -30.08
N LYS A 233 -3.70 -30.93 -30.89
CA LYS A 233 -2.70 -31.99 -31.01
C LYS A 233 -1.33 -31.38 -31.39
N LYS A 234 -0.30 -31.69 -30.61
CA LYS A 234 1.10 -31.28 -30.85
C LYS A 234 1.54 -31.72 -32.24
N LYS A 235 1.83 -30.77 -33.13
CA LYS A 235 2.80 -30.95 -34.23
C LYS A 235 4.07 -30.19 -33.85
N ASN A 236 5.21 -30.85 -34.00
CA ASN A 236 6.54 -30.30 -33.79
C ASN A 236 6.70 -29.02 -34.62
N LEU A 237 6.83 -27.88 -33.94
CA LEU A 237 7.28 -26.63 -34.53
C LEU A 237 8.27 -26.00 -33.54
N GLU A 238 9.37 -25.52 -34.11
CA GLU A 238 10.54 -24.96 -33.45
C GLU A 238 10.19 -23.90 -32.41
N LYS A 239 10.97 -23.87 -31.31
CA LYS A 239 10.83 -22.91 -30.22
C LYS A 239 11.13 -21.49 -30.74
N LYS A 240 10.09 -20.77 -31.16
CA LYS A 240 10.10 -19.31 -31.21
C LYS A 240 9.66 -18.80 -29.84
N GLU A 241 10.49 -18.01 -29.17
CA GLU A 241 10.11 -17.37 -27.91
C GLU A 241 8.88 -16.46 -28.15
N PRO A 242 7.85 -16.51 -27.29
CA PRO A 242 6.67 -15.69 -27.50
C PRO A 242 6.94 -14.25 -27.06
N GLU A 243 6.86 -13.31 -28.00
CA GLU A 243 6.77 -11.88 -27.73
C GLU A 243 5.36 -11.53 -27.21
N GLY A 244 5.22 -11.35 -25.89
CA GLY A 244 4.00 -10.82 -25.26
C GLY A 244 3.76 -11.32 -23.83
N PRO A 245 3.00 -10.58 -23.00
CA PRO A 245 2.71 -11.01 -21.63
C PRO A 245 1.84 -12.28 -21.66
N GLN A 246 2.41 -13.38 -21.18
CA GLN A 246 1.78 -14.71 -21.15
C GLN A 246 0.51 -14.71 -20.25
N PRO A 247 -0.65 -15.23 -20.72
CA PRO A 247 -1.92 -15.16 -19.98
C PRO A 247 -2.10 -16.12 -18.78
N ASP A 248 -1.06 -16.85 -18.36
CA ASP A 248 -1.02 -17.65 -17.12
C ASP A 248 0.44 -17.74 -16.65
N ALA A 249 0.83 -17.03 -15.59
CA ALA A 249 2.24 -16.91 -15.21
C ALA A 249 2.46 -16.87 -13.70
N GLY A 250 1.97 -17.86 -12.95
CA GLY A 250 2.62 -18.29 -11.70
C GLY A 250 2.80 -17.27 -10.56
N THR A 251 2.10 -16.14 -10.56
CA THR A 251 2.23 -15.12 -9.49
C THR A 251 1.63 -15.60 -8.18
N ASP A 252 2.22 -15.19 -7.07
CA ASP A 252 1.73 -15.48 -5.72
C ASP A 252 1.66 -14.24 -4.86
N ASN A 253 0.91 -14.39 -3.77
CA ASN A 253 0.67 -13.33 -2.82
C ASN A 253 1.91 -13.08 -1.95
N SER A 254 2.83 -14.01 -1.76
CA SER A 254 4.06 -13.73 -1.01
C SER A 254 5.03 -12.82 -1.78
N ASN A 255 5.32 -13.07 -3.06
CA ASN A 255 6.10 -12.16 -3.89
C ASN A 255 5.40 -10.79 -4.01
N THR A 256 4.07 -10.82 -4.18
CA THR A 256 3.28 -9.59 -4.23
C THR A 256 3.35 -8.79 -2.93
N HIS A 257 3.39 -9.45 -1.77
CA HIS A 257 3.55 -8.78 -0.47
C HIS A 257 4.87 -8.03 -0.39
N PHE A 258 5.99 -8.68 -0.73
CA PHE A 258 7.31 -8.05 -0.63
C PHE A 258 7.47 -6.92 -1.66
N ALA A 259 7.07 -7.16 -2.92
CA ALA A 259 7.07 -6.12 -3.95
C ALA A 259 6.25 -4.89 -3.54
N LEU A 260 5.06 -5.11 -2.95
CA LEU A 260 4.22 -4.05 -2.41
C LEU A 260 4.92 -3.24 -1.32
N LEU A 261 5.58 -3.88 -0.36
CA LEU A 261 6.28 -3.20 0.72
C LEU A 261 7.49 -2.40 0.21
N GLY A 262 8.28 -2.97 -0.70
CA GLY A 262 9.39 -2.26 -1.33
C GLY A 262 8.91 -1.02 -2.09
N LEU A 263 7.86 -1.16 -2.91
CA LEU A 263 7.28 -0.02 -3.64
C LEU A 263 6.61 1.00 -2.73
N TRP A 264 6.03 0.56 -1.61
CA TRP A 264 5.40 1.44 -0.63
C TRP A 264 6.41 2.44 -0.07
N VAL A 265 7.59 1.96 0.35
CA VAL A 265 8.65 2.86 0.86
C VAL A 265 9.35 3.64 -0.25
N ALA A 266 9.47 3.07 -1.46
CA ALA A 266 10.09 3.74 -2.61
C ALA A 266 9.40 5.07 -2.99
N GLN A 267 8.13 5.26 -2.62
CA GLN A 267 7.43 6.55 -2.78
C GLN A 267 8.12 7.70 -2.06
N ARG A 268 8.80 7.46 -0.93
CA ARG A 268 9.58 8.48 -0.20
C ARG A 268 10.81 8.94 -0.97
N HIS A 269 11.13 8.24 -2.07
CA HIS A 269 12.22 8.49 -2.98
C HIS A 269 11.69 8.87 -4.38
N ASP A 270 10.53 9.52 -4.44
CA ASP A 270 9.92 10.09 -5.64
C ASP A 270 9.54 9.07 -6.74
N VAL A 271 9.40 7.79 -6.39
CA VAL A 271 8.96 6.76 -7.35
C VAL A 271 7.43 6.79 -7.52
N PRO A 272 6.90 6.96 -8.75
CA PRO A 272 5.45 6.97 -9.02
C PRO A 272 4.86 5.56 -9.06
N VAL A 273 4.12 5.18 -8.01
CA VAL A 273 3.59 3.81 -7.81
C VAL A 273 2.06 3.71 -7.94
N GLU A 274 1.36 4.79 -8.21
CA GLU A 274 -0.11 4.85 -8.12
C GLU A 274 -0.78 3.88 -9.10
N ARG A 275 -0.23 3.76 -10.31
CA ARG A 275 -0.70 2.79 -11.32
C ARG A 275 -0.52 1.36 -10.85
N THR A 276 0.64 1.09 -10.26
CA THR A 276 1.01 -0.22 -9.72
C THR A 276 0.09 -0.64 -8.59
N PHE A 277 -0.23 0.28 -7.67
CA PHE A 277 -1.12 0.01 -6.54
C PHE A 277 -2.59 -0.14 -6.93
N LYS A 278 -3.06 0.54 -7.97
CA LYS A 278 -4.40 0.27 -8.54
C LYS A 278 -4.52 -1.17 -9.03
N LEU A 279 -3.47 -1.71 -9.63
CA LEU A 279 -3.45 -3.10 -10.08
C LEU A 279 -3.42 -4.10 -8.90
N VAL A 280 -2.72 -3.75 -7.82
CA VAL A 280 -2.73 -4.53 -6.57
C VAL A 280 -4.12 -4.55 -5.94
N GLY A 281 -4.78 -3.40 -5.84
CA GLY A 281 -6.17 -3.31 -5.35
C GLY A 281 -7.11 -4.17 -6.18
N LYS A 282 -7.03 -4.06 -7.52
CA LYS A 282 -7.82 -4.89 -8.45
C LYS A 282 -7.58 -6.38 -8.23
N ARG A 283 -6.32 -6.80 -8.05
CA ARG A 283 -5.94 -8.21 -7.81
C ARG A 283 -6.66 -8.77 -6.59
N PHE A 284 -6.55 -8.10 -5.45
CA PHE A 284 -7.10 -8.65 -4.21
C PHE A 284 -8.63 -8.63 -4.21
N ARG A 285 -9.24 -7.57 -4.77
CA ARG A 285 -10.69 -7.53 -4.95
C ARG A 285 -11.23 -8.62 -5.88
N SER A 286 -10.49 -8.97 -6.93
CA SER A 286 -10.91 -9.97 -7.92
C SER A 286 -10.60 -11.43 -7.51
N SER A 287 -9.82 -11.64 -6.46
CA SER A 287 -9.33 -12.98 -6.04
C SER A 287 -9.68 -13.38 -4.61
N GLN A 288 -10.53 -12.60 -3.93
CA GLN A 288 -10.98 -12.96 -2.58
C GLN A 288 -11.79 -14.25 -2.63
N ASN A 289 -11.48 -15.17 -1.72
CA ASN A 289 -12.21 -16.42 -1.55
C ASN A 289 -13.62 -16.18 -0.98
N PRO A 290 -14.57 -17.12 -1.15
CA PRO A 290 -15.91 -17.00 -0.55
C PRO A 290 -15.92 -16.84 0.98
N ASP A 291 -14.90 -17.37 1.68
CA ASP A 291 -14.73 -17.24 3.13
C ASP A 291 -14.11 -15.90 3.57
N GLY A 292 -13.76 -15.02 2.62
CA GLY A 292 -13.16 -13.71 2.88
C GLY A 292 -11.63 -13.68 2.85
N GLY A 293 -10.96 -14.84 2.81
CA GLY A 293 -9.50 -14.92 2.80
C GLY A 293 -8.87 -14.94 1.40
N TRP A 294 -7.56 -15.18 1.37
CA TRP A 294 -6.82 -15.44 0.14
C TRP A 294 -5.93 -16.66 0.27
N GLY A 295 -5.77 -17.39 -0.83
CA GLY A 295 -4.78 -18.45 -0.98
C GLY A 295 -3.40 -17.94 -1.38
N TYR A 296 -2.45 -18.85 -1.58
CA TYR A 296 -1.08 -18.52 -1.97
C TYR A 296 -0.97 -17.98 -3.40
N LYS A 297 -1.55 -18.68 -4.38
CA LYS A 297 -1.53 -18.30 -5.80
C LYS A 297 -2.70 -17.38 -6.14
N TYR A 298 -2.50 -16.54 -7.14
CA TYR A 298 -3.60 -15.79 -7.74
C TYR A 298 -4.62 -16.74 -8.35
N GLN A 299 -5.90 -16.53 -8.03
CA GLN A 299 -7.00 -17.17 -8.72
C GLN A 299 -8.15 -16.17 -8.87
N LEU A 300 -8.57 -15.93 -10.11
CA LEU A 300 -9.72 -15.07 -10.38
C LEU A 300 -10.98 -15.71 -9.76
N GLY A 301 -11.70 -14.95 -8.94
CA GLY A 301 -12.85 -15.42 -8.17
C GLY A 301 -12.50 -16.20 -6.90
N GLY A 302 -11.22 -16.31 -6.54
CA GLY A 302 -10.76 -17.05 -5.37
C GLY A 302 -10.65 -18.57 -5.59
N THR A 303 -10.17 -19.28 -4.57
CA THR A 303 -10.05 -20.75 -4.57
C THR A 303 -11.37 -21.41 -4.20
N ALA A 304 -11.70 -22.53 -4.87
CA ALA A 304 -12.92 -23.27 -4.58
C ALA A 304 -12.84 -23.94 -3.18
N PRO A 305 -13.94 -24.05 -2.42
CA PRO A 305 -13.96 -24.58 -1.06
C PRO A 305 -13.39 -26.00 -0.85
N LYS A 306 -13.15 -26.75 -1.94
CA LYS A 306 -12.68 -28.14 -1.94
C LYS A 306 -11.22 -28.31 -2.35
N SER A 307 -10.49 -27.25 -2.68
CA SER A 307 -9.05 -27.36 -2.96
C SER A 307 -8.25 -27.36 -1.65
N GLN A 308 -7.24 -28.21 -1.53
CA GLN A 308 -6.26 -28.18 -0.43
C GLN A 308 -5.37 -26.92 -0.45
N ILE A 309 -5.66 -25.95 -1.32
CA ILE A 309 -5.01 -24.65 -1.47
C ILE A 309 -6.05 -23.60 -1.03
N GLY A 310 -6.48 -23.69 0.22
CA GLY A 310 -7.49 -22.81 0.81
C GLY A 310 -6.92 -21.45 1.26
N THR A 311 -7.71 -20.73 2.05
CA THR A 311 -7.28 -19.50 2.73
C THR A 311 -6.08 -19.75 3.64
N SER A 312 -5.10 -18.84 3.56
CA SER A 312 -3.95 -18.79 4.46
C SER A 312 -4.00 -17.51 5.29
N PRO A 313 -3.63 -17.55 6.58
CA PRO A 313 -3.63 -16.35 7.43
C PRO A 313 -2.62 -15.30 6.94
N ALA A 314 -1.39 -15.71 6.59
CA ALA A 314 -0.38 -14.81 6.04
C ALA A 314 -0.83 -14.18 4.71
N MET A 315 -1.46 -14.96 3.83
CA MET A 315 -1.96 -14.44 2.54
C MET A 315 -3.18 -13.54 2.71
N THR A 316 -3.98 -13.77 3.74
CA THR A 316 -5.08 -12.87 4.12
C THR A 316 -4.54 -11.54 4.63
N CYS A 317 -3.48 -11.56 5.44
CA CYS A 317 -2.75 -10.34 5.80
C CYS A 317 -2.21 -9.61 4.58
N THR A 318 -1.60 -10.33 3.62
CA THR A 318 -1.15 -9.72 2.36
C THR A 318 -2.30 -9.03 1.62
N GLY A 319 -3.46 -9.67 1.51
CA GLY A 319 -4.63 -9.09 0.86
C GLY A 319 -5.07 -7.80 1.53
N LEU A 320 -5.14 -7.79 2.87
CA LEU A 320 -5.42 -6.61 3.67
C LEU A 320 -4.39 -5.49 3.44
N VAL A 321 -3.09 -5.77 3.49
CA VAL A 321 -2.05 -4.76 3.20
C VAL A 321 -2.21 -4.20 1.77
N GLY A 322 -2.50 -5.06 0.78
CA GLY A 322 -2.77 -4.63 -0.60
C GLY A 322 -3.94 -3.67 -0.74
N LEU A 323 -5.05 -3.97 -0.06
CA LEU A 323 -6.25 -3.12 -0.07
C LEU A 323 -6.03 -1.82 0.73
N ALA A 324 -5.23 -1.84 1.78
CA ALA A 324 -4.88 -0.64 2.53
C ALA A 324 -4.04 0.33 1.68
N VAL A 325 -3.07 -0.19 0.91
CA VAL A 325 -2.25 0.63 0.01
C VAL A 325 -3.11 1.25 -1.10
N GLU A 326 -4.07 0.51 -1.66
CA GLU A 326 -5.05 1.07 -2.61
C GLU A 326 -5.84 2.24 -1.97
N ARG A 327 -6.30 2.09 -0.72
CA ARG A 327 -6.97 3.16 0.03
C ARG A 327 -6.04 4.35 0.32
N GLY A 328 -4.76 4.10 0.56
CA GLY A 328 -3.74 5.12 0.86
C GLY A 328 -3.42 6.05 -0.31
N LEU A 329 -3.85 5.71 -1.54
CA LEU A 329 -3.70 6.56 -2.72
C LEU A 329 -4.54 7.85 -2.69
N THR A 330 -5.39 8.03 -1.67
CA THR A 330 -6.17 9.26 -1.51
C THR A 330 -5.46 10.27 -0.61
N PRO A 331 -5.37 11.56 -1.02
CA PRO A 331 -4.72 12.58 -0.21
C PRO A 331 -5.31 12.69 1.21
N PRO A 332 -4.52 13.07 2.23
CA PRO A 332 -4.98 13.22 3.62
C PRO A 332 -6.22 14.13 3.76
N GLU A 333 -6.38 15.08 2.83
CA GLU A 333 -7.52 15.99 2.75
C GLU A 333 -8.86 15.29 2.49
N GLU A 334 -8.86 14.07 1.95
CA GLU A 334 -10.06 13.27 1.66
C GLU A 334 -10.40 12.27 2.79
N VAL A 335 -9.48 11.94 3.69
CA VAL A 335 -9.71 11.01 4.82
C VAL A 335 -10.42 11.70 6.00
N ALA A 336 -10.24 13.02 6.11
CA ALA A 336 -10.87 13.85 7.12
C ALA A 336 -12.26 14.32 6.65
N GLY A 337 -13.26 13.43 6.71
CA GLY A 337 -14.66 13.72 6.30
C GLY A 337 -15.36 14.84 7.08
N MET A 338 -14.78 15.39 8.16
CA MET A 338 -15.36 16.50 8.93
C MET A 338 -14.74 17.89 8.65
N PRO A 339 -13.40 18.06 8.58
CA PRO A 339 -12.79 19.36 8.30
C PRO A 339 -13.08 19.91 6.90
N LEU A 340 -13.27 19.04 5.90
CA LEU A 340 -13.45 19.47 4.50
C LEU A 340 -14.88 19.97 4.24
N ALA A 341 -15.89 19.34 4.84
CA ALA A 341 -17.28 19.79 4.76
C ALA A 341 -17.46 21.16 5.42
N ILE A 342 -16.80 21.39 6.57
CA ILE A 342 -16.78 22.69 7.25
C ILE A 342 -16.08 23.74 6.37
N LYS A 343 -14.87 23.46 5.87
CA LYS A 343 -14.14 24.40 4.98
C LYS A 343 -14.91 24.70 3.69
N ALA A 344 -15.55 23.70 3.09
CA ALA A 344 -16.41 23.87 1.92
C ALA A 344 -17.62 24.73 2.26
N ALA A 345 -18.33 24.45 3.36
CA ALA A 345 -19.47 25.24 3.83
C ALA A 345 -19.07 26.70 4.13
N THR A 346 -17.90 26.95 4.74
CA THR A 346 -17.38 28.30 4.96
C THR A 346 -17.10 29.03 3.64
N LYS A 347 -16.49 28.36 2.66
CA LYS A 347 -16.20 28.94 1.34
C LYS A 347 -17.49 29.21 0.55
N LEU A 348 -18.48 28.32 0.67
CA LEU A 348 -19.83 28.48 0.10
C LEU A 348 -20.59 29.65 0.71
N ALA A 349 -20.56 29.82 2.04
CA ALA A 349 -21.21 30.95 2.71
C ALA A 349 -20.66 32.31 2.23
N VAL A 350 -19.33 32.39 1.99
CA VAL A 350 -18.67 33.59 1.44
C VAL A 350 -19.06 33.83 -0.02
N LEU A 351 -19.11 32.78 -0.86
CA LEU A 351 -19.46 32.90 -2.28
C LEU A 351 -20.96 33.14 -2.53
N ALA A 352 -21.83 32.54 -1.72
CA ALA A 352 -23.29 32.70 -1.78
C ALA A 352 -23.76 34.07 -1.27
N GLY A 353 -22.95 34.74 -0.43
CA GLY A 353 -23.15 36.14 -0.07
C GLY A 353 -22.75 37.14 -1.17
N SER A 354 -22.22 36.67 -2.30
CA SER A 354 -21.83 37.52 -3.43
C SER A 354 -22.92 37.56 -4.51
N ASN A 355 -23.19 38.72 -5.11
CA ASN A 355 -24.18 38.88 -6.18
C ASN A 355 -23.73 38.32 -7.56
N SER A 356 -22.74 37.43 -7.59
CA SER A 356 -22.15 36.90 -8.83
C SER A 356 -22.66 35.49 -9.13
N LEU A 357 -23.25 35.29 -10.31
CA LEU A 357 -23.67 33.97 -10.80
C LEU A 357 -22.49 33.00 -10.94
N LEU A 358 -21.31 33.51 -11.32
CA LEU A 358 -20.09 32.71 -11.43
C LEU A 358 -19.66 32.15 -10.06
N ASN A 359 -19.79 32.96 -9.02
CA ASN A 359 -19.44 32.55 -7.65
C ASN A 359 -20.41 31.49 -7.11
N HIS A 360 -21.71 31.63 -7.40
CA HIS A 360 -22.71 30.60 -7.10
C HIS A 360 -22.41 29.28 -7.83
N TYR A 361 -22.04 29.34 -9.11
CA TYR A 361 -21.65 28.17 -9.90
C TYR A 361 -20.40 27.47 -9.33
N ILE A 362 -19.36 28.23 -8.98
CA ILE A 362 -18.14 27.69 -8.34
C ILE A 362 -18.47 27.05 -6.99
N ALA A 363 -19.35 27.67 -6.20
CA ALA A 363 -19.78 27.16 -4.90
C ALA A 363 -20.52 25.82 -5.03
N ALA A 364 -21.49 25.73 -5.94
CA ALA A 364 -22.24 24.50 -6.21
C ALA A 364 -21.34 23.35 -6.69
N ARG A 365 -20.44 23.61 -7.64
CA ARG A 365 -19.50 22.60 -8.17
C ARG A 365 -18.48 22.14 -7.11
N THR A 366 -18.13 23.04 -6.19
CA THR A 366 -17.24 22.72 -5.06
C THR A 366 -17.95 21.82 -4.05
N LEU A 367 -19.24 22.08 -3.75
CA LEU A 367 -20.07 21.26 -2.89
C LEU A 367 -20.26 19.85 -3.45
N GLU A 368 -20.63 19.76 -4.74
CA GLU A 368 -20.84 18.48 -5.43
C GLU A 368 -19.59 17.60 -5.36
N ARG A 369 -18.41 18.17 -5.62
CA ARG A 369 -17.13 17.46 -5.48
C ARG A 369 -16.84 17.04 -4.04
N ALA A 370 -17.16 17.87 -3.06
CA ALA A 370 -16.94 17.54 -1.64
C ALA A 370 -17.88 16.42 -1.17
N LEU A 371 -19.15 16.43 -1.58
CA LEU A 371 -20.12 15.38 -1.27
C LEU A 371 -19.74 14.05 -1.93
N ALA A 372 -19.34 14.06 -3.20
CA ALA A 372 -18.87 12.85 -3.89
C ALA A 372 -17.63 12.25 -3.22
N ARG A 373 -16.72 13.08 -2.70
CA ARG A 373 -15.55 12.65 -1.93
C ARG A 373 -15.90 12.05 -0.58
N ASP A 374 -16.84 12.64 0.15
CA ASP A 374 -17.31 12.11 1.44
C ASP A 374 -18.01 10.75 1.28
N GLU A 375 -18.83 10.60 0.22
CA GLU A 375 -19.46 9.32 -0.11
C GLU A 375 -18.43 8.23 -0.46
N GLU A 376 -17.40 8.57 -1.22
CA GLU A 376 -16.28 7.68 -1.55
C GLU A 376 -15.47 7.30 -0.30
N ALA A 377 -15.21 8.25 0.59
CA ALA A 377 -14.55 8.00 1.88
C ALA A 377 -15.37 7.07 2.79
N LYS A 378 -16.69 7.23 2.83
CA LYS A 378 -17.62 6.33 3.56
C LYS A 378 -17.63 4.92 2.99
N LYS A 379 -17.78 4.76 1.67
CA LYS A 379 -17.70 3.44 0.99
C LYS A 379 -16.38 2.73 1.29
N ARG A 380 -15.29 3.48 1.41
CA ARG A 380 -13.99 2.93 1.80
C ARG A 380 -13.91 2.57 3.26
N ARG A 381 -14.50 3.32 4.19
CA ARG A 381 -14.54 2.93 5.61
C ARG A 381 -15.28 1.61 5.82
N ASP A 382 -16.41 1.44 5.12
CA ASP A 382 -17.29 0.28 5.26
C ASP A 382 -17.05 -0.82 4.18
N ASP A 383 -15.81 -0.96 3.70
CA ASP A 383 -15.49 -1.89 2.60
C ASP A 383 -15.79 -3.36 2.99
N PRO A 384 -16.76 -4.01 2.33
CA PRO A 384 -17.17 -5.37 2.68
C PRO A 384 -16.08 -6.42 2.39
N THR A 385 -15.18 -6.16 1.42
CA THR A 385 -14.04 -7.05 1.15
C THR A 385 -13.09 -7.06 2.35
N ILE A 386 -12.82 -5.90 2.95
CA ILE A 386 -11.95 -5.80 4.12
C ILE A 386 -12.63 -6.37 5.37
N ALA A 387 -13.91 -6.07 5.58
CA ALA A 387 -14.65 -6.63 6.72
C ALA A 387 -14.65 -8.18 6.71
N LYS A 388 -14.92 -8.79 5.55
CA LYS A 388 -14.85 -10.25 5.37
C LYS A 388 -13.45 -10.80 5.60
N ALA A 389 -12.43 -10.09 5.14
CA ALA A 389 -11.04 -10.50 5.33
C ALA A 389 -10.61 -10.47 6.81
N LEU A 390 -11.01 -9.44 7.55
CA LEU A 390 -10.76 -9.37 8.99
C LEU A 390 -11.51 -10.47 9.75
N GLN A 391 -12.75 -10.78 9.34
CA GLN A 391 -13.51 -11.92 9.87
C GLN A 391 -12.86 -13.27 9.52
N ALA A 392 -12.33 -13.43 8.31
CA ALA A 392 -11.58 -14.64 7.94
C ALA A 392 -10.33 -14.78 8.82
N LEU A 393 -9.63 -13.67 9.06
CA LEU A 393 -8.41 -13.61 9.84
C LEU A 393 -8.62 -13.95 11.32
N SER A 394 -9.76 -13.54 11.91
CA SER A 394 -10.06 -13.86 13.32
C SER A 394 -10.16 -15.37 13.58
N ASN A 395 -10.44 -16.18 12.56
CA ASN A 395 -10.45 -17.65 12.70
C ASN A 395 -9.04 -18.25 12.91
N PHE A 396 -7.98 -17.47 12.67
CA PHE A 396 -6.58 -17.89 12.84
C PHE A 396 -5.92 -17.30 14.08
N VAL A 397 -6.60 -16.37 14.77
CA VAL A 397 -6.13 -15.79 16.02
C VAL A 397 -6.81 -16.54 17.16
N GLY A 398 -6.02 -17.22 17.99
CA GLY A 398 -6.52 -17.96 19.14
C GLY A 398 -6.99 -17.04 20.27
N GLN A 399 -7.58 -17.63 21.32
CA GLN A 399 -7.96 -16.87 22.52
C GLN A 399 -6.70 -16.53 23.36
N PRO A 400 -6.58 -15.30 23.89
CA PRO A 400 -5.49 -14.95 24.80
C PRO A 400 -5.44 -15.90 26.00
N THR A 401 -4.31 -16.59 26.17
CA THR A 401 -4.15 -17.59 27.25
C THR A 401 -3.58 -16.98 28.53
N GLY A 402 -3.15 -15.71 28.50
CA GLY A 402 -2.40 -15.06 29.58
C GLY A 402 -1.01 -15.67 29.81
N LYS A 403 -0.55 -16.58 28.95
CA LYS A 403 0.77 -17.21 29.03
C LYS A 403 1.68 -16.62 27.97
N THR A 404 2.92 -16.30 28.36
CA THR A 404 4.00 -15.86 27.46
C THR A 404 5.09 -16.93 27.28
N GLU A 405 4.99 -18.05 28.00
CA GLU A 405 5.96 -19.15 28.00
C GLU A 405 5.40 -20.41 27.33
N ASN A 406 6.29 -21.20 26.72
CA ASN A 406 5.96 -22.48 26.06
C ASN A 406 4.87 -22.37 24.97
N ILE A 407 4.75 -21.19 24.35
CA ILE A 407 3.90 -21.01 23.17
C ILE A 407 4.63 -21.65 21.97
N PRO A 408 4.00 -22.58 21.24
CA PRO A 408 4.57 -23.09 19.99
C PRO A 408 4.91 -21.92 19.06
N ILE A 409 6.12 -21.91 18.51
CA ILE A 409 6.50 -20.92 17.50
C ILE A 409 5.57 -21.13 16.29
N GLY A 410 4.65 -20.18 16.08
CA GLY A 410 3.74 -20.19 14.95
C GLY A 410 4.45 -19.84 13.65
N ASP A 411 3.67 -19.67 12.58
CA ASP A 411 4.19 -19.14 11.33
C ASP A 411 4.67 -17.69 11.53
N LEU A 412 6.00 -17.50 11.57
CA LEU A 412 6.63 -16.20 11.78
C LEU A 412 6.28 -15.20 10.69
N TYR A 413 6.05 -15.65 9.46
CA TYR A 413 5.64 -14.77 8.37
C TYR A 413 4.20 -14.30 8.58
N PHE A 414 3.32 -15.18 9.04
CA PHE A 414 1.99 -14.76 9.47
C PHE A 414 2.05 -13.72 10.59
N MET A 415 2.81 -13.97 11.67
CA MET A 415 2.93 -13.03 12.79
C MET A 415 3.45 -11.66 12.34
N TRP A 416 4.49 -11.64 11.51
CA TRP A 416 5.06 -10.42 10.93
C TRP A 416 4.08 -9.67 10.02
N ALA A 417 3.29 -10.39 9.24
CA ALA A 417 2.25 -9.80 8.39
C ALA A 417 1.06 -9.29 9.22
N LEU A 418 0.69 -10.00 10.28
CA LEU A 418 -0.39 -9.65 11.19
C LEU A 418 -0.11 -8.33 11.92
N GLU A 419 1.10 -8.17 12.45
CA GLU A 419 1.55 -6.92 13.07
C GLU A 419 1.30 -5.71 12.15
N ARG A 420 1.69 -5.81 10.88
CA ARG A 420 1.49 -4.74 9.87
C ARG A 420 0.03 -4.45 9.64
N VAL A 421 -0.81 -5.48 9.50
CA VAL A 421 -2.26 -5.31 9.37
C VAL A 421 -2.82 -4.56 10.57
N SER A 422 -2.48 -4.99 11.79
CA SER A 422 -2.93 -4.33 13.01
C SER A 422 -2.53 -2.86 13.05
N MET A 423 -1.29 -2.54 12.67
CA MET A 423 -0.78 -1.17 12.65
C MET A 423 -1.42 -0.30 11.56
N ILE A 424 -1.66 -0.85 10.36
CA ILE A 424 -2.22 -0.13 9.22
C ILE A 424 -3.71 0.16 9.43
N TYR A 425 -4.45 -0.78 10.02
CA TYR A 425 -5.88 -0.67 10.25
C TYR A 425 -6.23 -0.16 11.66
N ASP A 426 -5.22 0.15 12.48
CA ASP A 426 -5.38 0.62 13.87
C ASP A 426 -6.24 -0.34 14.73
N LEU A 427 -5.96 -1.63 14.61
CA LEU A 427 -6.73 -2.69 15.29
C LEU A 427 -6.20 -2.90 16.70
N LYS A 428 -7.08 -2.75 17.69
CA LYS A 428 -6.80 -3.16 19.09
C LYS A 428 -6.92 -4.66 19.31
N THR A 429 -7.84 -5.30 18.59
CA THR A 429 -8.08 -6.75 18.63
C THR A 429 -8.39 -7.26 17.21
N ILE A 430 -8.22 -8.56 16.99
CA ILE A 430 -8.58 -9.23 15.74
C ILE A 430 -9.56 -10.35 16.11
N GLY A 431 -10.84 -10.10 15.84
CA GLY A 431 -11.93 -10.92 16.39
C GLY A 431 -12.43 -10.34 17.71
#